data_AF-E6MFU6-F1
#
_entry.id   AF-E6MFU6-F1
#
_cell.length_a   1.000
_cell.length_b   1.000
_cell.length_c   1.000
_cell.angle_alpha   90.00
_cell.angle_beta   90.00
_cell.angle_gamma   90.00
#
_symmetry.space_group_name_H-M   'P 1'
#
loop_
_entity.id
_entity.type
_entity.pdbx_description
1 polymer ?
#
loop_
_entity_poly.entity_id
_entity_poly.type
_entity_poly.pdbx_seq_one_letter_code
_entity_poly.pdbx_strand_id
1 'polypeptide(L)'
;MTGVDKKLCFFIQNLKRWRVFKRLQLICFVLEYFYFRHTLSDQECSNRRHGMAFTYEVVEEIGVLSEGSNGWQKELNLVSWNERDPKYDIRDWAPGHERMRKGLTFTADELIELRDILNEMDFDA
;
A
#
# COMPACT_ATOMS: atom_id res chain seq x y z
N MET A 1 -13.57 -26.81 -8.62
CA MET A 1 -12.59 -27.32 -9.60
C MET A 1 -12.42 -26.27 -10.68
N THR A 2 -11.47 -25.36 -10.46
CA THR A 2 -11.39 -24.06 -11.12
C THR A 2 -10.16 -24.01 -12.04
N GLY A 3 -10.40 -23.81 -13.33
CA GLY A 3 -9.60 -22.97 -14.25
C GLY A 3 -8.12 -23.26 -14.53
N VAL A 4 -7.45 -24.18 -13.82
CA VAL A 4 -6.00 -24.39 -13.95
C VAL A 4 -5.64 -25.58 -14.86
N ASP A 5 -6.52 -26.58 -14.98
CA ASP A 5 -6.21 -27.82 -15.74
C ASP A 5 -6.36 -27.72 -17.27
N LYS A 6 -6.89 -26.61 -17.80
CA LYS A 6 -7.07 -26.48 -19.27
C LYS A 6 -5.83 -25.96 -20.01
N LYS A 7 -4.86 -25.35 -19.31
CA LYS A 7 -3.62 -24.84 -19.94
C LYS A 7 -2.50 -25.88 -20.03
N LEU A 8 -2.51 -26.91 -19.17
CA LEU A 8 -1.51 -27.98 -19.22
C LEU A 8 -1.74 -28.94 -20.40
N CYS A 9 -2.99 -29.07 -20.87
CA CYS A 9 -3.35 -29.99 -21.94
C CYS A 9 -2.95 -29.48 -23.35
N PHE A 10 -2.87 -28.15 -23.56
CA PHE A 10 -2.49 -27.59 -24.85
C PHE A 10 -0.98 -27.62 -25.15
N PHE A 11 -0.15 -27.81 -24.10
CA PHE A 11 1.31 -27.80 -24.25
C PHE A 11 1.89 -29.16 -24.65
N ILE A 12 1.19 -30.26 -24.38
CA ILE A 12 1.69 -31.62 -24.62
C ILE A 12 1.41 -32.12 -26.06
N GLN A 13 0.56 -31.45 -26.84
CA GLN A 13 0.23 -31.88 -28.21
C GLN A 13 1.13 -31.32 -29.33
N ASN A 14 2.10 -30.44 -29.03
CA ASN A 14 3.02 -29.88 -30.03
C ASN A 14 4.49 -30.33 -29.90
N LEU A 15 4.74 -31.47 -29.25
CA LEU A 15 6.10 -32.03 -29.03
C LEU A 15 6.38 -33.33 -29.80
N LYS A 16 5.69 -33.58 -30.91
CA LYS A 16 5.96 -34.73 -31.79
C LYS A 16 6.09 -34.37 -33.28
N ARG A 17 6.74 -33.25 -33.61
CA ARG A 17 7.08 -32.92 -35.00
C ARG A 17 8.42 -32.21 -35.18
N TRP A 18 9.44 -32.54 -34.38
CA TRP A 18 10.79 -32.01 -34.59
C TRP A 18 11.80 -33.14 -34.39
N ARG A 19 11.94 -33.99 -35.42
CA ARG A 19 12.92 -35.07 -35.46
C ARG A 19 13.75 -35.05 -36.74
N VAL A 20 14.29 -33.89 -37.10
CA VAL A 20 15.46 -33.74 -37.97
C VAL A 20 15.85 -32.27 -37.97
N PHE A 21 16.95 -31.91 -37.30
CA PHE A 21 17.88 -30.80 -37.62
C PHE A 21 18.84 -30.68 -36.43
N LYS A 22 19.89 -31.51 -36.46
CA LYS A 22 21.05 -31.40 -35.57
C LYS A 22 22.06 -30.46 -36.21
N ARG A 23 22.32 -29.32 -35.55
CA ARG A 23 23.49 -28.41 -35.61
C ARG A 23 23.02 -26.96 -35.78
N LEU A 24 23.52 -26.12 -34.86
CA LEU A 24 23.27 -24.68 -34.70
C LEU A 24 21.84 -24.27 -34.31
N GLN A 25 21.49 -24.42 -33.02
CA GLN A 25 20.47 -23.54 -32.43
C GLN A 25 20.57 -23.45 -30.89
N LEU A 26 21.80 -23.48 -30.33
CA LEU A 26 21.98 -23.32 -28.88
C LEU A 26 21.94 -21.85 -28.42
N ILE A 27 22.14 -20.88 -29.33
CA ILE A 27 22.20 -19.45 -29.00
C ILE A 27 20.79 -18.82 -28.92
N CYS A 28 19.81 -19.34 -29.65
CA CYS A 28 18.45 -18.78 -29.67
C CYS A 28 17.69 -19.08 -28.35
N PHE A 29 17.94 -20.24 -27.75
CA PHE A 29 17.24 -20.66 -26.53
C PHE A 29 17.63 -19.84 -25.28
N VAL A 30 18.86 -19.31 -25.22
CA VAL A 30 19.34 -18.57 -24.05
C VAL A 30 18.77 -17.15 -24.02
N LEU A 31 18.54 -16.52 -25.17
CA LEU A 31 18.00 -15.16 -25.25
C LEU A 31 16.49 -15.10 -25.02
N GLU A 32 15.72 -16.10 -25.45
CA GLU A 32 14.29 -16.20 -25.10
C GLU A 32 14.07 -16.53 -23.62
N TYR A 33 14.88 -17.43 -23.03
CA TYR A 33 14.78 -17.74 -21.60
C TYR A 33 15.15 -16.55 -20.69
N PHE A 34 16.11 -15.72 -21.11
CA PHE A 34 16.51 -14.55 -20.32
C PHE A 34 15.46 -13.43 -20.37
N TYR A 35 14.81 -13.23 -21.53
CA TYR A 35 13.76 -12.22 -21.68
C TYR A 35 12.43 -12.64 -21.03
N PHE A 36 12.14 -13.94 -20.94
CA PHE A 36 10.90 -14.45 -20.33
C PHE A 36 10.93 -14.48 -18.78
N ARG A 37 12.12 -14.48 -18.16
CA ARG A 37 12.25 -14.59 -16.69
C ARG A 37 12.06 -13.26 -15.95
N HIS A 38 12.15 -12.12 -16.64
CA HIS A 38 12.19 -10.79 -16.00
C HIS A 38 10.82 -10.08 -15.90
N THR A 39 9.75 -10.69 -16.41
CA THR A 39 8.37 -10.11 -16.43
C THR A 39 7.38 -10.86 -15.53
N LEU A 40 7.85 -11.76 -14.67
CA LEU A 40 7.02 -12.54 -13.73
C LEU A 40 7.37 -12.30 -12.25
N SER A 41 8.13 -11.26 -11.90
CA SER A 41 8.35 -10.87 -10.50
C SER A 41 7.39 -9.78 -10.00
N ASP A 42 6.74 -9.04 -10.90
CA ASP A 42 6.10 -7.78 -10.51
C ASP A 42 4.58 -7.90 -10.33
N GLN A 43 3.99 -9.07 -10.62
CA GLN A 43 2.52 -9.23 -10.67
C GLN A 43 1.91 -10.04 -9.52
N GLU A 44 2.70 -10.56 -8.58
CA GLU A 44 2.19 -11.35 -7.44
C GLU A 44 2.13 -10.61 -6.09
N CYS A 45 2.33 -9.28 -6.04
CA CYS A 45 2.22 -8.50 -4.79
C CYS A 45 0.91 -7.71 -4.63
N SER A 46 -0.03 -7.75 -5.59
CA SER A 46 -1.21 -6.87 -5.54
C SER A 46 -2.46 -7.46 -4.85
N ASN A 47 -2.53 -8.78 -4.62
CA ASN A 47 -3.83 -9.43 -4.39
C ASN A 47 -3.95 -10.34 -3.15
N ARG A 48 -3.38 -9.93 -2.01
CA ARG A 48 -3.86 -10.38 -0.70
C ARG A 48 -4.00 -9.20 0.25
N ARG A 49 -5.07 -8.43 0.08
CA ARG A 49 -5.58 -7.54 1.12
C ARG A 49 -7.00 -8.00 1.46
N HIS A 50 -7.08 -9.00 2.33
CA HIS A 50 -8.29 -9.19 3.12
C HIS A 50 -8.28 -8.02 4.13
N GLY A 51 -8.92 -6.91 3.75
CA GLY A 51 -9.00 -5.73 4.59
C GLY A 51 -9.79 -6.07 5.83
N MET A 52 -9.13 -6.16 6.98
CA MET A 52 -9.85 -6.22 8.24
C MET A 52 -10.62 -4.91 8.40
N ALA A 53 -11.90 -5.01 8.72
CA ALA A 53 -12.70 -3.86 9.11
C ALA A 53 -12.07 -3.28 10.39
N PHE A 54 -11.65 -2.03 10.35
CA PHE A 54 -11.12 -1.32 11.51
C PHE A 54 -12.20 -0.36 12.01
N THR A 55 -12.43 -0.35 13.32
CA THR A 55 -13.30 0.62 13.98
C THR A 55 -12.45 1.74 14.55
N TYR A 56 -13.00 2.95 14.56
CA TYR A 56 -12.35 4.11 15.15
C TYR A 56 -13.41 4.98 15.83
N GLU A 57 -13.00 5.60 16.92
CA GLU A 57 -13.81 6.56 17.66
C GLU A 57 -12.96 7.82 17.89
N VAL A 58 -13.50 8.96 17.49
CA VAL A 58 -12.88 10.26 17.79
C VAL A 58 -13.34 10.66 19.18
N VAL A 59 -12.41 10.62 20.13
CA VAL A 59 -12.67 10.92 21.55
C VAL A 59 -12.74 12.43 21.77
N GLU A 60 -11.80 13.15 21.16
CA GLU A 60 -11.67 14.60 21.33
C GLU A 60 -11.05 15.23 20.08
N GLU A 61 -11.58 16.39 19.69
CA GLU A 61 -11.03 17.23 18.62
C GLU A 61 -10.18 18.33 19.25
N ILE A 62 -8.88 18.36 18.98
CA ILE A 62 -7.95 19.29 19.64
C ILE A 62 -7.84 20.58 18.83
N GLY A 63 -7.73 20.47 17.50
CA GLY A 63 -7.69 21.63 16.65
C GLY A 63 -7.44 21.34 15.17
N VAL A 64 -7.75 22.35 14.35
CA VAL A 64 -7.54 22.32 12.90
C VAL A 64 -6.23 23.02 12.57
N LEU A 65 -5.34 22.34 11.85
CA LEU A 65 -4.04 22.86 11.41
C LEU A 65 -4.15 23.62 10.09
N SER A 66 -4.98 23.13 9.16
CA SER A 66 -5.17 23.78 7.87
C SER A 66 -6.48 23.37 7.22
N GLU A 67 -7.15 24.32 6.58
CA GLU A 67 -8.33 24.08 5.76
C GLU A 67 -7.95 24.00 4.28
N GLY A 68 -8.29 22.90 3.63
CA GLY A 68 -8.10 22.69 2.20
C GLY A 68 -9.26 23.23 1.37
N SER A 69 -8.98 23.58 0.11
CA SER A 69 -9.96 24.15 -0.84
C SER A 69 -11.15 23.23 -1.17
N ASN A 70 -11.04 21.93 -0.91
CA ASN A 70 -12.09 20.93 -1.16
C ASN A 70 -12.91 20.61 0.11
N GLY A 71 -12.83 21.45 1.16
CA GLY A 71 -13.48 21.22 2.45
C GLY A 71 -12.83 20.11 3.28
N TRP A 72 -11.65 19.64 2.88
CA TRP A 72 -10.84 18.71 3.67
C TRP A 72 -10.08 19.49 4.73
N GLN A 73 -10.11 19.02 5.96
CA GLN A 73 -9.46 19.68 7.08
C GLN A 73 -8.36 18.78 7.61
N LYS A 74 -7.17 19.35 7.79
CA LYS A 74 -6.09 18.69 8.51
C LYS A 74 -6.29 18.98 9.98
N GLU A 75 -6.55 17.95 10.76
CA GLU A 75 -6.93 18.09 12.16
C GLU A 75 -6.00 17.24 13.03
N LEU A 76 -5.76 17.72 14.25
CA LEU A 76 -5.16 16.96 15.34
C LEU A 76 -6.29 16.51 16.26
N ASN A 77 -6.50 15.20 16.33
CA ASN A 77 -7.58 14.59 17.11
C ASN A 77 -7.03 13.50 18.03
N LEU A 78 -7.76 13.22 19.11
CA LEU A 78 -7.52 12.07 19.98
C LEU A 78 -8.43 10.92 19.51
N VAL A 79 -7.85 9.85 18.97
CA VAL A 79 -8.58 8.76 18.32
C VAL A 79 -8.28 7.43 19.00
N SER A 80 -9.34 6.73 19.42
CA SER A 80 -9.27 5.32 19.81
C SER A 80 -9.44 4.44 18.57
N TRP A 81 -8.51 3.50 18.42
CA TRP A 81 -8.51 2.56 17.31
C TRP A 81 -8.81 1.15 17.81
N ASN A 82 -9.88 0.54 17.29
CA ASN A 82 -10.34 -0.79 17.70
C ASN A 82 -10.48 -0.92 19.24
N GLU A 83 -11.08 0.09 19.89
CA GLU A 83 -11.33 0.13 21.34
C GLU A 83 -10.05 0.08 22.21
N ARG A 84 -8.91 0.51 21.66
CA ARG A 84 -7.65 0.62 22.39
C ARG A 84 -7.50 1.99 23.05
N ASP A 85 -6.45 2.12 23.86
CA ASP A 85 -6.08 3.40 24.44
C ASP A 85 -5.98 4.47 23.34
N PRO A 86 -6.67 5.61 23.53
CA PRO A 86 -6.71 6.65 22.54
C PRO A 86 -5.33 7.26 22.32
N LYS A 87 -5.03 7.57 21.07
CA LYS A 87 -3.75 8.16 20.66
C LYS A 87 -3.98 9.44 19.90
N TYR A 88 -3.00 10.34 19.98
CA TYR A 88 -3.01 11.56 19.20
C TYR A 88 -2.80 11.22 17.74
N ASP A 89 -3.55 11.85 16.86
CA ASP A 89 -3.46 11.58 15.44
C ASP A 89 -3.67 12.84 14.62
N ILE A 90 -2.76 13.04 13.67
CA ILE A 90 -2.83 14.12 12.68
C ILE A 90 -3.18 13.50 11.33
N ARG A 91 -4.35 13.85 10.80
CA ARG A 91 -4.77 13.41 9.47
C ARG A 91 -5.68 14.42 8.79
N ASP A 92 -5.82 14.24 7.47
CA ASP A 92 -6.82 14.96 6.69
C ASP A 92 -8.16 14.22 6.76
N TRP A 93 -9.16 14.88 7.31
CA TRP A 93 -10.55 14.43 7.39
C TRP A 93 -11.39 15.10 6.30
N ALA A 94 -12.35 14.32 5.77
CA ALA A 94 -13.41 14.84 4.92
C ALA A 94 -14.40 15.67 5.76
N PRO A 95 -15.15 16.59 5.14
CA PRO A 95 -16.20 17.31 5.85
C PRO A 95 -17.20 16.31 6.45
N GLY A 96 -17.40 16.37 7.76
CA GLY A 96 -18.26 15.43 8.51
C GLY A 96 -17.60 14.09 8.87
N HIS A 97 -16.26 13.99 8.85
CA HIS A 97 -15.47 12.82 9.28
C HIS A 97 -15.80 11.48 8.59
N GLU A 98 -16.52 11.51 7.46
CA GLU A 98 -16.95 10.29 6.74
C GLU A 98 -15.77 9.48 6.18
N ARG A 99 -14.70 10.17 5.79
CA ARG A 99 -13.51 9.60 5.16
C ARG A 99 -12.26 10.21 5.75
N MET A 100 -11.22 9.40 5.84
CA MET A 100 -9.91 9.79 6.31
C MET A 100 -8.84 9.47 5.25
N ARG A 101 -7.78 10.28 5.19
CA ARG A 101 -6.58 9.98 4.40
C ARG A 101 -5.51 9.34 5.26
N LYS A 102 -4.36 9.05 4.64
CA LYS A 102 -3.16 8.63 5.36
C LYS A 102 -2.79 9.72 6.37
N GLY A 103 -2.64 9.32 7.63
CA GLY A 103 -2.25 10.19 8.73
C GLY A 103 -1.02 9.68 9.46
N LEU A 104 -0.69 10.38 10.54
CA LEU A 104 0.34 10.02 11.50
C LEU A 104 -0.29 9.92 12.89
N THR A 105 -0.01 8.82 13.58
CA THR A 105 -0.43 8.62 14.97
C THR A 105 0.78 8.79 15.87
N PHE A 106 0.61 9.53 16.96
CA PHE A 106 1.63 9.84 17.95
C PHE A 106 1.22 9.33 19.32
N THR A 107 2.20 8.94 20.11
CA THR A 107 2.07 8.76 21.56
C THR A 107 2.18 10.11 22.27
N ALA A 108 1.80 10.16 23.55
CA ALA A 108 1.87 11.39 24.34
C ALA A 108 3.32 11.92 24.44
N ASP A 109 4.29 11.03 24.66
CA ASP A 109 5.71 11.40 24.79
C ASP A 109 6.27 11.99 23.48
N GLU A 110 5.91 11.40 22.34
CA GLU A 110 6.30 11.92 21.02
C GLU A 110 5.70 13.31 20.75
N LEU A 111 4.48 13.58 21.24
CA LEU A 111 3.82 14.87 21.07
C LEU A 111 4.46 15.97 21.93
N ILE A 112 4.92 15.61 23.13
CA ILE A 112 5.65 16.52 24.03
C ILE A 112 6.96 16.94 23.36
N GLU A 113 7.72 15.98 22.83
CA GLU A 113 8.97 16.27 22.11
C GLU A 113 8.70 17.11 20.85
N LEU A 114 7.65 16.78 20.09
CA LEU A 114 7.26 17.56 18.92
C LEU A 114 6.94 19.02 19.27
N ARG A 115 6.21 19.25 20.37
CA ARG A 115 5.92 20.60 20.86
C ARG A 115 7.19 21.36 21.17
N ASP A 116 8.15 20.73 21.84
CA ASP A 116 9.40 21.38 22.25
C ASP A 116 10.24 21.75 21.03
N ILE A 117 10.36 20.85 20.04
CA ILE A 117 11.00 21.14 18.75
C ILE A 117 10.31 22.30 18.03
N LEU A 118 8.98 22.31 17.97
CA LEU A 118 8.22 23.37 17.29
C LEU A 118 8.39 24.74 17.95
N ASN A 119 8.57 24.78 19.27
CA ASN A 119 8.82 26.03 20.00
C ASN A 119 10.24 26.57 19.80
N GLU A 120 11.21 25.70 19.51
CA GLU A 120 12.59 26.09 19.20
C GLU A 120 12.76 26.55 17.75
N MET A 121 11.83 26.19 16.86
CA MET A 121 11.84 26.62 15.46
C MET A 121 11.37 28.07 15.32
N ASP A 122 12.19 28.89 14.66
CA ASP A 122 11.83 30.26 14.30
C ASP A 122 11.23 30.28 12.89
N PHE A 123 9.96 30.66 12.77
CA PHE A 123 9.22 30.65 11.50
C PHE A 123 9.27 31.98 10.75
N ASP A 124 9.81 33.03 11.37
CA ASP A 124 9.82 34.40 10.85
C ASP A 124 11.09 34.74 10.02
N ALA A 125 11.79 33.71 9.51
CA ALA A 125 13.04 33.84 8.75
C ALA A 125 12.85 34.12 7.24
#